data_AF-A0A356K8K4-F1
#
_entry.id   AF-A0A356K8K4-F1
#
_cell.length_a   1.000
_cell.length_b   1.000
_cell.length_c   1.000
_cell.angle_alpha   90.00
_cell.angle_beta   90.00
_cell.angle_gamma   90.00
#
_symmetry.space_group_name_H-M   'P 1'
#
loop_
_entity.id
_entity.type
_entity.pdbx_description
1 polymer ?
#
loop_
_entity_poly.entity_id
_entity_poly.type
_entity_poly.pdbx_seq_one_letter_code
_entity_poly.pdbx_strand_id
1 'polypeptide(L)'
;MIREGLGQTFWNGLTITGKIEGRGRMIADIPFPDLQELVVEDVDEMAVGHLKKGLLEAHGIDEGGQPEKGIGGHDVMWFVARDLVFGPEAFPDIEPPQGISRAEAGRRWMPQIPQPYEMALSFLMNLLVIEFRAEIGFASTQETLRSEDLFVDKPEEAELAAEIVERIREDERIHVESLRLYIGELRSLHFKTEDGGTALGSEVLDPFWEQLIAWATQQQPRIAAEQQYNVIKERILKHDEGERVLGEFDALADRDFMVAAG
;
A
#
# COMPACT_ATOMS: atom_id res chain seq x y z
N MET A 1 -17.50 2.78 -16.33
CA MET A 1 -16.75 4.05 -16.13
C MET A 1 -15.94 4.43 -17.36
N ILE A 2 -14.84 3.74 -17.70
CA ILE A 2 -14.02 4.11 -18.88
C ILE A 2 -14.84 4.10 -20.18
N ARG A 3 -15.67 3.06 -20.41
CA ARG A 3 -16.60 2.98 -21.56
C ARG A 3 -17.56 4.16 -21.68
N GLU A 4 -17.91 4.78 -20.55
CA GLU A 4 -18.83 5.92 -20.47
C GLU A 4 -18.08 7.26 -20.59
N GLY A 5 -16.83 7.26 -21.03
CA GLY A 5 -15.98 8.47 -21.09
C GLY A 5 -15.54 9.01 -19.73
N LEU A 6 -15.83 8.30 -18.63
CA LEU A 6 -15.50 8.70 -17.26
C LEU A 6 -14.15 8.13 -16.81
N GLY A 7 -13.12 8.34 -17.64
CA GLY A 7 -11.75 7.84 -17.43
C GLY A 7 -11.01 8.48 -16.24
N GLN A 8 -11.46 9.65 -15.77
CA GLN A 8 -10.83 10.39 -14.68
C GLN A 8 -10.68 9.55 -13.40
N THR A 9 -11.62 8.66 -13.10
CA THR A 9 -11.52 7.82 -11.90
C THR A 9 -10.33 6.88 -11.95
N PHE A 10 -10.09 6.25 -13.10
CA PHE A 10 -8.95 5.35 -13.27
C PHE A 10 -7.64 6.14 -13.33
N TRP A 11 -7.60 7.25 -14.08
CA TRP A 11 -6.44 8.14 -14.12
C TRP A 11 -6.04 8.65 -12.73
N ASN A 12 -7.01 9.11 -11.93
CA ASN A 12 -6.76 9.56 -10.57
C ASN A 12 -6.25 8.41 -9.69
N GLY A 13 -6.74 7.17 -9.90
CA GLY A 13 -6.24 5.99 -9.20
C GLY A 13 -4.75 5.79 -9.45
N LEU A 14 -4.32 5.74 -10.71
CA LEU A 14 -2.91 5.58 -11.09
C LEU A 14 -2.03 6.73 -10.54
N THR A 15 -2.51 7.97 -10.63
CA THR A 15 -1.83 9.16 -10.07
C THR A 15 -1.66 9.06 -8.55
N ILE A 16 -2.72 8.68 -7.83
CA ILE A 16 -2.70 8.56 -6.37
C ILE A 16 -1.75 7.44 -5.96
N THR A 17 -1.79 6.29 -6.64
CA THR A 17 -0.88 5.16 -6.37
C THR A 17 0.57 5.60 -6.55
N GLY A 18 0.94 6.19 -7.70
CA GLY A 18 2.32 6.65 -7.93
C GLY A 18 2.81 7.64 -6.88
N LYS A 19 1.95 8.56 -6.42
CA LYS A 19 2.29 9.49 -5.32
C LYS A 19 2.41 8.80 -3.97
N ILE A 20 1.69 7.70 -3.73
CA ILE A 20 1.80 6.91 -2.49
C ILE A 20 3.10 6.11 -2.50
N GLU A 21 3.44 5.43 -3.60
CA GLU A 21 4.74 4.75 -3.72
C GLU A 21 5.89 5.74 -3.52
N GLY A 22 5.84 6.92 -4.14
CA GLY A 22 6.88 7.93 -3.98
C GLY A 22 7.10 8.36 -2.52
N ARG A 23 6.08 8.26 -1.65
CA ARG A 23 6.24 8.48 -0.21
C ARG A 23 7.03 7.35 0.46
N GLY A 24 6.93 6.13 -0.06
CA GLY A 24 7.72 4.96 0.34
C GLY A 24 9.23 5.16 0.27
N ARG A 25 9.73 6.15 -0.49
CA ARG A 25 11.14 6.56 -0.45
C ARG A 25 11.66 6.88 0.95
N MET A 26 10.77 7.31 1.85
CA MET A 26 11.12 7.60 3.25
C MET A 26 11.65 6.36 4.01
N ILE A 27 11.33 5.14 3.56
CA ILE A 27 11.75 3.89 4.20
C ILE A 27 13.27 3.78 4.19
N ALA A 28 13.91 4.24 3.11
CA ALA A 28 15.37 4.18 2.98
C ALA A 28 16.10 5.12 3.96
N ASP A 29 15.44 6.16 4.46
CA ASP A 29 16.03 7.16 5.36
C ASP A 29 15.48 7.07 6.80
N ILE A 30 14.58 6.12 7.08
CA ILE A 30 13.95 6.04 8.40
C ILE A 30 14.98 5.68 9.48
N PRO A 31 15.05 6.43 10.60
CA PRO A 31 15.86 6.02 11.72
C PRO A 31 15.33 4.69 12.28
N PHE A 32 16.14 3.63 12.18
CA PHE A 32 15.79 2.30 12.66
C PHE A 32 16.75 1.86 13.78
N PRO A 33 16.25 1.45 14.96
CA PRO A 33 17.10 1.11 16.09
C PRO A 33 17.84 -0.21 15.86
N ASP A 34 18.94 -0.43 16.58
CA ASP A 34 19.69 -1.68 16.52
C ASP A 34 18.91 -2.80 17.22
N LEU A 35 18.42 -3.77 16.46
CA LEU A 35 17.61 -4.85 17.03
C LEU A 35 18.41 -5.79 17.94
N GLN A 36 19.74 -5.85 17.82
CA GLN A 36 20.58 -6.64 18.74
C GLN A 36 20.46 -6.15 20.20
N GLU A 37 20.18 -4.86 20.38
CA GLU A 37 19.98 -4.28 21.71
C GLU A 37 18.64 -4.71 22.33
N LEU A 38 17.62 -4.98 21.52
CA LEU A 38 16.33 -5.49 21.98
C LEU A 38 16.34 -7.01 22.14
N VAL A 39 16.90 -7.74 21.19
CA VAL A 39 16.84 -9.20 21.09
C VAL A 39 17.90 -9.86 21.99
N VAL A 40 17.57 -11.00 22.58
CA VAL A 40 18.48 -11.78 23.44
C VAL A 40 19.42 -12.64 22.60
N GLU A 41 18.91 -13.29 21.57
CA GLU A 41 19.67 -14.08 20.62
C GLU A 41 20.56 -13.20 19.72
N ASP A 42 21.58 -13.83 19.13
CA ASP A 42 22.43 -13.20 18.11
C ASP A 42 21.66 -13.07 16.80
N VAL A 43 21.59 -11.84 16.26
CA VAL A 43 20.89 -11.54 15.01
C VAL A 43 21.83 -11.20 13.85
N ASP A 44 23.16 -11.31 14.02
CA ASP A 44 24.13 -10.84 13.03
C ASP A 44 24.04 -11.54 11.68
N GLU A 45 23.60 -12.82 11.65
CA GLU A 45 23.37 -13.60 10.42
C GLU A 45 21.88 -13.67 10.04
N MET A 46 20.98 -13.01 10.80
CA MET A 46 19.54 -12.99 10.56
C MET A 46 19.13 -11.78 9.73
N ALA A 47 18.03 -11.88 9.00
CA ALA A 47 17.58 -10.78 8.14
C ALA A 47 17.30 -9.49 8.95
N VAL A 48 16.74 -9.63 10.15
CA VAL A 48 16.51 -8.51 11.09
C VAL A 48 17.80 -7.78 11.49
N GLY A 49 18.95 -8.44 11.52
CA GLY A 49 20.26 -7.82 11.77
C GLY A 49 20.81 -7.01 10.59
N HIS A 50 20.17 -7.10 9.42
CA HIS A 50 20.55 -6.43 8.18
C HIS A 50 19.60 -5.32 7.73
N LEU A 51 18.52 -5.04 8.48
CA LEU A 51 17.55 -3.98 8.15
C LEU A 51 18.20 -2.63 7.86
N LYS A 52 19.09 -2.18 8.75
CA LYS A 52 19.87 -0.94 8.62
C LYS A 52 21.15 -1.07 7.79
N LYS A 53 21.45 -2.27 7.30
CA LYS A 53 22.66 -2.58 6.49
C LYS A 53 22.35 -2.57 4.99
N GLY A 54 21.15 -2.13 4.60
CA GLY A 54 20.76 -1.95 3.20
C GLY A 54 19.37 -2.49 2.84
N LEU A 55 18.74 -3.33 3.67
CA LEU A 55 17.45 -3.93 3.31
C LEU A 55 16.30 -2.90 3.27
N LEU A 56 16.22 -2.00 4.25
CA LEU A 56 15.24 -0.90 4.21
C LEU A 56 15.61 0.18 3.17
N GLU A 57 16.91 0.37 2.93
CA GLU A 57 17.40 1.27 1.87
C GLU A 57 16.97 0.79 0.49
N ALA A 58 17.14 -0.50 0.20
CA ALA A 58 16.71 -1.10 -1.05
C ALA A 58 15.21 -0.93 -1.27
N HIS A 59 14.39 -1.30 -0.28
CA HIS A 59 12.93 -1.13 -0.33
C HIS A 59 12.57 0.33 -0.66
N GLY A 60 13.06 1.31 0.11
CA GLY A 60 12.73 2.71 -0.17
C GLY A 60 13.20 3.20 -1.55
N ILE A 61 14.32 2.69 -2.07
CA ILE A 61 14.79 3.02 -3.42
C ILE A 61 13.89 2.40 -4.49
N ASP A 62 13.37 1.19 -4.28
CA ASP A 62 12.43 0.57 -5.22
C ASP A 62 11.16 1.43 -5.32
N GLU A 63 10.67 1.99 -4.20
CA GLU A 63 9.45 2.81 -4.19
C GLU A 63 9.56 4.17 -4.90
N GLY A 64 10.61 4.94 -4.60
CA GLY A 64 10.73 6.33 -5.10
C GLY A 64 12.07 6.68 -5.74
N GLY A 65 12.91 5.68 -6.01
CA GLY A 65 14.14 5.82 -6.76
C GLY A 65 15.23 6.66 -6.08
N GLN A 66 16.10 7.19 -6.92
CA GLN A 66 17.16 8.13 -6.57
C GLN A 66 17.12 9.30 -7.57
N PRO A 67 16.21 10.27 -7.37
CA PRO A 67 15.96 11.35 -8.34
C PRO A 67 17.21 12.16 -8.67
N GLU A 68 18.09 12.39 -7.69
CA GLU A 68 19.38 13.05 -7.87
C GLU A 68 20.34 12.31 -8.81
N LYS A 69 20.13 11.00 -9.03
CA LYS A 69 20.87 10.19 -10.02
C LYS A 69 20.08 9.98 -11.31
N GLY A 70 18.87 10.54 -11.42
CA GLY A 70 17.96 10.31 -12.54
C GLY A 70 17.39 8.90 -12.61
N ILE A 71 17.30 8.21 -11.47
CA ILE A 71 16.75 6.84 -11.36
C ILE A 71 15.36 6.97 -10.71
N GLY A 72 14.31 6.57 -11.42
CA GLY A 72 12.94 6.50 -10.87
C GLY A 72 12.68 5.15 -10.20
N GLY A 73 11.72 5.12 -9.26
CA GLY A 73 11.19 3.90 -8.67
C GLY A 73 9.80 3.56 -9.20
N HIS A 74 9.04 2.84 -8.38
CA HIS A 74 7.63 2.51 -8.64
C HIS A 74 6.79 3.77 -8.89
N ASP A 75 7.07 4.87 -8.19
CA ASP A 75 6.41 6.16 -8.38
C ASP A 75 6.39 6.62 -9.84
N VAL A 76 7.57 6.64 -10.49
CA VAL A 76 7.75 7.03 -11.89
C VAL A 76 7.10 5.98 -12.80
N MET A 77 7.22 4.70 -12.48
CA MET A 77 6.62 3.62 -13.27
C MET A 77 5.10 3.76 -13.34
N TRP A 78 4.43 4.09 -12.24
CA TRP A 78 3.00 4.38 -12.21
C TRP A 78 2.60 5.56 -13.10
N PHE A 79 3.39 6.65 -13.08
CA PHE A 79 3.14 7.79 -13.97
C PHE A 79 3.32 7.43 -15.44
N VAL A 80 4.34 6.62 -15.77
CA VAL A 80 4.54 6.14 -17.14
C VAL A 80 3.36 5.26 -17.58
N ALA A 81 2.92 4.31 -16.76
CA ALA A 81 1.78 3.45 -17.07
C ALA A 81 0.49 4.26 -17.30
N ARG A 82 0.23 5.27 -16.46
CA ARG A 82 -0.89 6.21 -16.62
C ARG A 82 -0.82 6.98 -17.94
N ASP A 83 0.37 7.50 -18.27
CA ASP A 83 0.56 8.40 -19.40
C ASP A 83 0.50 7.67 -20.75
N LEU A 84 0.87 6.39 -20.77
CA LEU A 84 0.68 5.53 -21.95
C LEU A 84 -0.79 5.45 -22.36
N VAL A 85 -1.70 5.23 -21.40
CA VAL A 85 -3.13 5.01 -21.71
C VAL A 85 -3.96 6.29 -21.77
N PHE A 86 -3.61 7.34 -21.04
CA PHE A 86 -4.39 8.59 -21.02
C PHE A 86 -3.64 9.82 -21.54
N GLY A 87 -2.33 9.85 -21.40
CA GLY A 87 -1.50 11.05 -21.56
C GLY A 87 -1.27 11.81 -20.24
N PRO A 88 -0.15 12.56 -20.15
CA PRO A 88 0.34 13.20 -18.92
C PRO A 88 -0.57 14.26 -18.32
N GLU A 89 -1.38 14.93 -19.16
CA GLU A 89 -2.22 16.06 -18.77
C GLU A 89 -3.71 15.80 -19.04
N ALA A 90 -4.12 14.53 -19.13
CA ALA A 90 -5.50 14.15 -19.43
C ALA A 90 -6.50 14.71 -18.40
N PHE A 91 -6.08 14.82 -17.13
CA PHE A 91 -6.88 15.38 -16.04
C PHE A 91 -5.99 16.21 -15.09
N PRO A 92 -6.58 17.12 -14.29
CA PRO A 92 -5.84 17.86 -13.28
C PRO A 92 -5.21 16.95 -12.24
N ASP A 93 -4.01 17.32 -11.79
CA ASP A 93 -3.32 16.62 -10.71
C ASP A 93 -4.12 16.62 -9.40
N ILE A 94 -3.95 15.56 -8.60
CA ILE A 94 -4.68 15.34 -7.35
C ILE A 94 -3.72 14.83 -6.27
N GLU A 95 -3.91 15.27 -5.03
CA GLU A 95 -3.16 14.75 -3.89
C GLU A 95 -3.84 13.49 -3.33
N PRO A 96 -3.05 12.46 -2.93
CA PRO A 96 -3.59 11.34 -2.19
C PRO A 96 -4.33 11.83 -0.94
N PRO A 97 -5.50 11.26 -0.61
CA PRO A 97 -6.21 11.61 0.61
C PRO A 97 -5.28 11.47 1.82
N GLN A 98 -5.45 12.34 2.82
CA GLN A 98 -4.75 12.17 4.09
C GLN A 98 -5.10 10.78 4.65
N GLY A 99 -4.07 10.02 5.02
CA GLY A 99 -4.23 8.60 5.36
C GLY A 99 -5.31 8.39 6.42
N ILE A 100 -6.15 7.38 6.23
CA ILE A 100 -7.11 6.90 7.23
C ILE A 100 -6.41 6.00 8.27
N SER A 101 -5.20 6.39 8.66
CA SER A 101 -4.44 5.72 9.71
C SER A 101 -5.29 5.64 10.97
N ARG A 102 -5.16 4.53 11.69
CA ARG A 102 -5.91 4.32 12.92
C ARG A 102 -5.64 5.47 13.90
N ALA A 103 -6.67 6.19 14.31
CA ALA A 103 -6.55 7.34 15.20
C ALA A 103 -6.26 6.87 16.63
N GLU A 104 -4.98 6.60 16.94
CA GLU A 104 -4.55 6.02 18.22
C GLU A 104 -3.37 6.78 18.85
N ALA A 105 -3.30 8.08 18.58
CA ALA A 105 -2.25 8.94 19.10
C ALA A 105 -2.09 8.77 20.62
N GLY A 106 -0.87 8.39 21.05
CA GLY A 106 -0.50 8.25 22.46
C GLY A 106 -0.71 6.87 23.08
N ARG A 107 -1.28 5.89 22.37
CA ARG A 107 -1.39 4.50 22.89
C ARG A 107 -0.09 3.73 22.67
N ARG A 108 0.39 3.06 23.73
CA ARG A 108 1.43 2.01 23.65
C ARG A 108 0.76 0.65 23.46
N TRP A 109 1.13 -0.06 22.40
CA TRP A 109 0.63 -1.40 22.08
C TRP A 109 1.52 -2.51 22.62
N MET A 110 2.82 -2.24 22.74
CA MET A 110 3.83 -3.17 23.24
C MET A 110 4.58 -2.53 24.42
N PRO A 111 3.88 -2.15 25.51
CA PRO A 111 4.48 -1.41 26.63
C PRO A 111 5.62 -2.16 27.35
N GLN A 112 5.74 -3.47 27.14
CA GLN A 112 6.80 -4.31 27.71
C GLN A 112 8.19 -4.06 27.11
N ILE A 113 8.29 -3.42 25.93
CA ILE A 113 9.56 -3.08 25.26
C ILE A 113 9.75 -1.55 25.20
N PRO A 114 10.98 -1.04 25.02
CA PRO A 114 11.20 0.40 24.93
C PRO A 114 10.52 1.01 23.69
N GLN A 115 10.01 2.23 23.85
CA GLN A 115 9.19 2.91 22.82
C GLN A 115 9.83 2.97 21.41
N PRO A 116 11.13 3.26 21.23
CA PRO A 116 11.73 3.30 19.90
C PRO A 116 11.62 1.97 19.15
N TYR A 117 11.74 0.84 19.86
CA TYR A 117 11.57 -0.49 19.28
C TYR A 117 10.11 -0.77 18.97
N GLU A 118 9.18 -0.43 19.88
CA GLU A 118 7.76 -0.56 19.59
C GLU A 118 7.36 0.18 18.30
N MET A 119 7.85 1.40 18.11
CA MET A 119 7.58 2.17 16.89
C MET A 119 8.14 1.47 15.65
N ALA A 120 9.37 0.97 15.72
CA ALA A 120 10.02 0.27 14.62
C ALA A 120 9.30 -1.04 14.25
N LEU A 121 8.92 -1.86 15.24
CA LEU A 121 8.21 -3.11 15.01
C LEU A 121 6.78 -2.87 14.52
N SER A 122 6.09 -1.87 15.08
CA SER A 122 4.77 -1.48 14.60
C SER A 122 4.82 -0.98 13.16
N PHE A 123 5.87 -0.24 12.78
CA PHE A 123 6.09 0.21 11.42
C PHE A 123 6.22 -0.97 10.46
N LEU A 124 7.10 -1.95 10.73
CA LEU A 124 7.27 -3.14 9.88
C LEU A 124 5.95 -3.92 9.71
N MET A 125 5.19 -4.08 10.79
CA MET A 125 3.91 -4.79 10.76
C MET A 125 2.84 -4.05 9.96
N ASN A 126 2.75 -2.72 10.09
CA ASN A 126 1.85 -1.92 9.25
C ASN A 126 2.28 -1.96 7.79
N LEU A 127 3.59 -1.84 7.51
CA LEU A 127 4.14 -1.90 6.17
C LEU A 127 3.77 -3.22 5.49
N LEU A 128 3.95 -4.36 6.17
CA LEU A 128 3.53 -5.67 5.63
C LEU A 128 2.05 -5.69 5.22
N VAL A 129 1.17 -5.11 6.05
CA VAL A 129 -0.27 -5.07 5.74
C VAL A 129 -0.58 -4.15 4.57
N ILE A 130 0.21 -3.08 4.37
CA ILE A 130 0.09 -2.19 3.21
C ILE A 130 0.50 -2.96 1.95
N GLU A 131 1.72 -3.50 1.90
CA GLU A 131 2.24 -4.19 0.70
C GLU A 131 1.35 -5.37 0.30
N PHE A 132 0.96 -6.18 1.28
CA PHE A 132 0.11 -7.34 1.02
C PHE A 132 -1.25 -6.95 0.40
N ARG A 133 -1.80 -5.80 0.79
CA ARG A 133 -3.11 -5.35 0.31
C ARG A 133 -3.00 -4.59 -1.00
N ALA A 134 -1.88 -3.92 -1.26
CA ALA A 134 -1.65 -3.16 -2.48
C ALA A 134 -1.77 -4.05 -3.73
N GLU A 135 -1.35 -5.31 -3.62
CA GLU A 135 -1.46 -6.34 -4.66
C GLU A 135 -2.88 -6.49 -5.24
N ILE A 136 -3.95 -6.37 -4.43
CA ILE A 136 -5.33 -6.44 -4.94
C ILE A 136 -5.61 -5.29 -5.93
N GLY A 137 -5.12 -4.09 -5.61
CA GLY A 137 -5.24 -2.93 -6.48
C GLY A 137 -4.38 -3.05 -7.73
N PHE A 138 -3.18 -3.62 -7.63
CA PHE A 138 -2.27 -3.79 -8.76
C PHE A 138 -2.79 -4.84 -9.75
N ALA A 139 -3.26 -5.99 -9.25
CA ALA A 139 -3.88 -7.02 -10.07
C ALA A 139 -5.13 -6.49 -10.81
N SER A 140 -6.02 -5.78 -10.10
CA SER A 140 -7.20 -5.15 -10.72
C SER A 140 -6.83 -4.09 -11.75
N THR A 141 -5.74 -3.35 -11.52
CA THR A 141 -5.23 -2.38 -12.49
C THR A 141 -4.79 -3.07 -13.78
N GLN A 142 -4.02 -4.15 -13.69
CA GLN A 142 -3.58 -4.89 -14.88
C GLN A 142 -4.74 -5.52 -15.62
N GLU A 143 -5.71 -6.09 -14.92
CA GLU A 143 -6.93 -6.61 -15.53
C GLU A 143 -7.67 -5.51 -16.30
N THR A 144 -7.77 -4.31 -15.72
CA THR A 144 -8.37 -3.15 -16.39
C THR A 144 -7.58 -2.74 -17.64
N LEU A 145 -6.25 -2.67 -17.55
CA LEU A 145 -5.38 -2.31 -18.68
C LEU A 145 -5.45 -3.36 -19.82
N ARG A 146 -5.63 -4.64 -19.48
CA ARG A 146 -5.73 -5.75 -20.46
C ARG A 146 -7.16 -6.03 -20.93
N SER A 147 -8.15 -5.26 -20.50
CA SER A 147 -9.53 -5.45 -20.97
C SER A 147 -9.63 -5.07 -22.45
N GLU A 148 -9.99 -6.04 -23.29
CA GLU A 148 -9.99 -5.94 -24.77
C GLU A 148 -10.82 -4.77 -25.32
N ASP A 149 -11.77 -4.25 -24.54
CA ASP A 149 -12.75 -3.26 -24.97
C ASP A 149 -12.60 -1.88 -24.30
N LEU A 150 -11.55 -1.66 -23.48
CA LEU A 150 -11.34 -0.39 -22.78
C LEU A 150 -10.36 0.56 -23.50
N PHE A 151 -9.31 0.01 -24.12
CA PHE A 151 -8.23 0.79 -24.76
C PHE A 151 -8.05 0.40 -26.24
N VAL A 152 -9.17 0.25 -26.95
CA VAL A 152 -9.22 -0.26 -28.33
C VAL A 152 -8.42 0.55 -29.35
N ASP A 153 -8.17 1.83 -29.08
CA ASP A 153 -7.41 2.75 -29.93
C ASP A 153 -5.90 2.70 -29.67
N LYS A 154 -5.46 2.02 -28.59
CA LYS A 154 -4.06 1.96 -28.13
C LYS A 154 -3.72 0.63 -27.42
N PRO A 155 -3.98 -0.52 -28.06
CA PRO A 155 -3.82 -1.83 -27.41
C PRO A 155 -2.37 -2.13 -27.03
N GLU A 156 -1.39 -1.64 -27.80
CA GLU A 156 0.04 -1.86 -27.51
C GLU A 156 0.50 -1.05 -26.29
N GLU A 157 0.06 0.20 -26.18
CA GLU A 157 0.34 1.06 -25.02
C GLU A 157 -0.32 0.56 -23.75
N ALA A 158 -1.54 0.01 -23.85
CA ALA A 158 -2.25 -0.57 -22.73
C ALA A 158 -1.57 -1.85 -22.22
N GLU A 159 -1.09 -2.73 -23.11
CA GLU A 159 -0.29 -3.89 -22.71
C GLU A 159 1.03 -3.47 -22.07
N LEU A 160 1.75 -2.49 -22.65
CA LEU A 160 2.99 -1.99 -22.06
C LEU A 160 2.76 -1.40 -20.66
N ALA A 161 1.67 -0.64 -20.47
CA ALA A 161 1.29 -0.16 -19.14
C ALA A 161 1.03 -1.32 -18.17
N ALA A 162 0.36 -2.39 -18.62
CA ALA A 162 0.11 -3.58 -17.81
C ALA A 162 1.41 -4.34 -17.47
N GLU A 163 2.36 -4.41 -18.41
CA GLU A 163 3.69 -4.98 -18.17
C GLU A 163 4.49 -4.16 -17.14
N ILE A 164 4.41 -2.83 -17.19
CA ILE A 164 5.05 -1.97 -16.18
C ILE A 164 4.50 -2.28 -14.79
N VAL A 165 3.17 -2.38 -14.64
CA VAL A 165 2.54 -2.75 -13.37
C VAL A 165 2.93 -4.17 -12.94
N GLU A 166 3.17 -5.10 -13.88
CA GLU A 166 3.69 -6.44 -13.54
C GLU A 166 5.08 -6.37 -12.91
N ARG A 167 5.95 -5.48 -13.39
CA ARG A 167 7.29 -5.30 -12.83
C ARG A 167 7.23 -4.80 -11.40
N ILE A 168 6.37 -3.80 -11.14
CA ILE A 168 6.10 -3.32 -9.77
C ILE A 168 5.64 -4.50 -8.90
N ARG A 169 4.64 -5.28 -9.35
CA ARG A 169 4.13 -6.43 -8.59
C ARG A 169 5.19 -7.49 -8.26
N GLU A 170 6.16 -7.71 -9.14
CA GLU A 170 7.26 -8.65 -8.89
C GLU A 170 8.19 -8.15 -7.77
N ASP A 171 8.47 -6.84 -7.73
CA ASP A 171 9.25 -6.22 -6.66
C ASP A 171 8.45 -6.24 -5.34
N GLU A 172 7.14 -5.96 -5.38
CA GLU A 172 6.27 -6.01 -4.20
C GLU A 172 6.12 -7.40 -3.59
N ARG A 173 6.19 -8.45 -4.43
CA ARG A 173 6.27 -9.83 -3.94
C ARG A 173 7.51 -10.04 -3.08
N ILE A 174 8.65 -9.44 -3.45
CA ILE A 174 9.89 -9.50 -2.67
C ILE A 174 9.74 -8.69 -1.38
N HIS A 175 9.11 -7.51 -1.42
CA HIS A 175 8.82 -6.72 -0.21
C HIS A 175 7.98 -7.50 0.80
N VAL A 176 6.88 -8.11 0.35
CA VAL A 176 6.00 -8.92 1.21
C VAL A 176 6.75 -10.11 1.81
N GLU A 177 7.48 -10.89 1.01
CA GLU A 177 8.22 -12.05 1.52
C GLU A 177 9.33 -11.64 2.50
N SER A 178 10.01 -10.52 2.24
CA SER A 178 11.02 -9.97 3.12
C SER A 178 10.44 -9.52 4.46
N LEU A 179 9.34 -8.78 4.45
CA LEU A 179 8.65 -8.34 5.67
C LEU A 179 8.10 -9.52 6.49
N ARG A 180 7.57 -10.54 5.81
CA ARG A 180 7.16 -11.81 6.46
C ARG A 180 8.34 -12.50 7.13
N LEU A 181 9.50 -12.53 6.49
CA LEU A 181 10.73 -13.07 7.07
C LEU A 181 11.13 -12.28 8.33
N TYR A 182 11.21 -10.95 8.24
CA TYR A 182 11.63 -10.12 9.38
C TYR A 182 10.71 -10.29 10.58
N ILE A 183 9.40 -10.24 10.36
CA ILE A 183 8.40 -10.39 11.42
C ILE A 183 8.39 -11.84 11.94
N GLY A 184 8.57 -12.83 11.06
CA GLY A 184 8.64 -14.25 11.45
C GLY A 184 9.86 -14.56 12.33
N GLU A 185 11.02 -14.00 11.99
CA GLU A 185 12.22 -14.03 12.81
C GLU A 185 11.94 -13.41 14.18
N LEU A 186 11.52 -12.13 14.21
CA LEU A 186 11.20 -11.41 15.45
C LEU A 186 10.19 -12.14 16.34
N ARG A 187 9.16 -12.74 15.74
CA ARG A 187 8.13 -13.51 16.44
C ARG A 187 8.70 -14.75 17.15
N SER A 188 9.83 -15.27 16.68
CA SER A 188 10.46 -16.49 17.19
C SER A 188 11.60 -16.23 18.19
N LEU A 189 11.95 -14.96 18.44
CA LEU A 189 13.07 -14.54 19.27
C LEU A 189 12.60 -13.99 20.62
N HIS A 190 13.49 -13.92 21.60
CA HIS A 190 13.18 -13.30 22.90
C HIS A 190 13.60 -11.84 22.93
N PHE A 191 12.70 -10.98 23.42
CA PHE A 191 12.97 -9.57 23.65
C PHE A 191 13.31 -9.32 25.11
N LYS A 192 14.30 -8.45 25.35
CA LYS A 192 14.57 -7.88 26.68
C LYS A 192 13.43 -6.92 27.03
N THR A 193 12.82 -7.11 28.20
CA THR A 193 11.69 -6.29 28.65
C THR A 193 12.14 -5.15 29.57
N GLU A 194 11.34 -4.09 29.68
CA GLU A 194 11.66 -2.92 30.52
C GLU A 194 11.78 -3.25 32.02
N ASP A 195 11.16 -4.35 32.48
CA ASP A 195 11.25 -4.84 33.86
C ASP A 195 12.50 -5.71 34.14
N GLY A 196 13.38 -5.86 33.14
CA GLY A 196 14.61 -6.64 33.23
C GLY A 196 14.44 -8.14 32.97
N GLY A 197 13.25 -8.57 32.55
CA GLY A 197 12.96 -9.94 32.11
C GLY A 197 13.17 -10.16 30.60
N THR A 198 12.52 -11.22 30.12
CA THR A 198 12.44 -11.57 28.70
C THR A 198 11.03 -12.02 28.34
N ALA A 199 10.56 -11.69 27.15
CA ALA A 199 9.29 -12.17 26.59
C ALA A 199 9.52 -12.75 25.20
N LEU A 200 8.77 -13.80 24.83
CA LEU A 200 8.84 -14.32 23.46
C LEU A 200 8.18 -13.31 22.50
N GLY A 201 8.80 -13.09 21.33
CA GLY A 201 8.34 -12.11 20.36
C GLY A 201 6.88 -12.29 19.97
N SER A 202 6.38 -13.52 19.82
CA SER A 202 4.96 -13.78 19.59
C SER A 202 4.03 -13.25 20.68
N GLU A 203 4.46 -13.30 21.95
CA GLU A 203 3.66 -12.77 23.06
C GLU A 203 3.59 -11.23 23.04
N VAL A 204 4.58 -10.60 22.39
CA VAL A 204 4.67 -9.14 22.24
C VAL A 204 3.94 -8.65 20.98
N LEU A 205 4.15 -9.32 19.85
CA LEU A 205 3.69 -8.87 18.54
C LEU A 205 2.25 -9.28 18.23
N ASP A 206 1.85 -10.51 18.56
CA ASP A 206 0.56 -11.06 18.14
C ASP A 206 -0.66 -10.22 18.60
N PRO A 207 -0.70 -9.68 19.84
CA PRO A 207 -1.82 -8.83 20.27
C PRO A 207 -1.99 -7.55 19.43
N PHE A 208 -0.88 -6.96 18.99
CA PHE A 208 -0.93 -5.81 18.08
C PHE A 208 -1.34 -6.25 16.66
N TRP A 209 -0.78 -7.37 16.18
CA TRP A 209 -1.10 -7.94 14.87
C TRP A 209 -2.59 -8.24 14.72
N GLU A 210 -3.23 -8.89 15.69
CA GLU A 210 -4.66 -9.21 15.66
C GLU A 210 -5.52 -7.96 15.45
N GLN A 211 -5.18 -6.88 16.16
CA GLN A 211 -5.92 -5.62 16.07
C GLN A 211 -5.66 -4.88 14.76
N LEU A 212 -4.42 -4.94 14.27
CA LEU A 212 -4.04 -4.40 12.97
C LEU A 212 -4.81 -5.10 11.84
N ILE A 213 -4.86 -6.44 11.86
CA ILE A 213 -5.59 -7.23 10.86
C ILE A 213 -7.08 -6.98 10.94
N ALA A 214 -7.69 -6.96 12.13
CA ALA A 214 -9.10 -6.67 12.30
C ALA A 214 -9.47 -5.29 11.73
N TRP A 215 -8.65 -4.27 12.00
CA TRP A 215 -8.83 -2.94 11.42
C TRP A 215 -8.72 -2.97 9.89
N ALA A 216 -7.62 -3.53 9.36
CA ALA A 216 -7.29 -3.49 7.94
C ALA A 216 -8.23 -4.32 7.06
N THR A 217 -8.83 -5.39 7.59
CA THR A 217 -9.66 -6.32 6.80
C THR A 217 -11.16 -6.16 7.03
N GLN A 218 -11.59 -5.57 8.15
CA GLN A 218 -13.03 -5.48 8.48
C GLN A 218 -13.54 -4.05 8.46
N GLN A 219 -12.80 -3.10 9.05
CA GLN A 219 -13.28 -1.73 9.26
C GLN A 219 -12.87 -0.81 8.11
N GLN A 220 -11.56 -0.76 7.83
CA GLN A 220 -10.99 0.13 6.83
C GLN A 220 -11.57 -0.09 5.41
N PRO A 221 -11.82 -1.32 4.92
CA PRO A 221 -12.34 -1.53 3.57
C PRO A 221 -13.74 -0.95 3.37
N ARG A 222 -14.61 -1.02 4.40
CA ARG A 222 -15.97 -0.45 4.33
C ARG A 222 -15.94 1.07 4.26
N ILE A 223 -15.12 1.69 5.11
CA ILE A 223 -14.91 3.15 5.11
C ILE A 223 -14.36 3.60 3.75
N ALA A 224 -13.36 2.90 3.22
CA ALA A 224 -12.76 3.22 1.92
C ALA A 224 -13.77 3.07 0.77
N ALA A 225 -14.57 2.00 0.77
CA ALA A 225 -15.61 1.78 -0.23
C ALA A 225 -16.69 2.88 -0.21
N GLU A 226 -17.17 3.27 0.98
CA GLU A 226 -18.13 4.36 1.15
C GLU A 226 -17.58 5.70 0.64
N GLN A 227 -16.33 6.03 1.00
CA GLN A 227 -15.68 7.26 0.55
C GLN A 227 -15.49 7.27 -0.97
N GLN A 228 -15.01 6.15 -1.53
CA GLN A 228 -14.80 6.02 -2.96
C GLN A 228 -16.11 6.07 -3.74
N TYR A 229 -17.18 5.45 -3.24
CA TYR A 229 -18.51 5.49 -3.83
C TYR A 229 -19.00 6.94 -3.97
N ASN A 230 -18.91 7.74 -2.89
CA ASN A 230 -19.35 9.13 -2.92
C ASN A 230 -18.59 9.96 -3.96
N VAL A 231 -17.28 9.76 -4.06
CA VAL A 231 -16.44 10.44 -5.07
C VAL A 231 -16.81 10.02 -6.49
N ILE A 232 -17.04 8.72 -6.71
CA ILE A 232 -17.45 8.19 -8.03
C ILE A 232 -18.84 8.71 -8.40
N LYS A 233 -19.81 8.65 -7.48
CA LYS A 233 -21.17 9.15 -7.66
C LYS A 233 -21.18 10.62 -8.06
N GLU A 234 -20.41 11.47 -7.37
CA GLU A 234 -20.31 12.89 -7.72
C GLU A 234 -19.77 13.10 -9.14
N ARG A 235 -18.78 12.29 -9.57
CA ARG A 235 -18.26 12.37 -10.95
C ARG A 235 -19.26 11.86 -11.98
N ILE A 236 -19.94 10.75 -11.70
CA ILE A 236 -20.96 10.19 -12.60
C ILE A 236 -22.08 11.20 -12.82
N LEU A 237 -22.59 11.84 -11.76
CA LEU A 237 -23.71 12.78 -11.85
C LEU A 237 -23.36 14.08 -12.59
N LYS A 238 -22.09 14.36 -12.87
CA LYS A 238 -21.65 15.45 -13.75
C LYS A 238 -21.67 15.08 -15.23
N HIS A 239 -21.86 13.80 -15.58
CA HIS A 239 -22.03 13.33 -16.95
C HIS A 239 -23.44 13.64 -17.47
N ASP A 240 -23.57 13.91 -18.78
CA ASP A 240 -24.87 14.23 -19.40
C ASP A 240 -25.90 13.09 -19.21
N GLU A 241 -25.44 11.84 -19.18
CA GLU A 241 -26.25 10.64 -18.88
C GLU A 241 -26.06 10.13 -17.44
N GLY A 242 -25.70 11.00 -16.50
CA GLY A 242 -25.26 10.61 -15.16
C GLY A 242 -26.23 9.70 -14.39
N GLU A 243 -27.54 9.95 -14.47
CA GLU A 243 -28.56 9.11 -13.81
C GLU A 243 -28.61 7.67 -14.39
N ARG A 244 -28.47 7.53 -15.73
CA ARG A 244 -28.42 6.21 -16.38
C ARG A 244 -27.16 5.47 -15.93
N VAL A 245 -26.01 6.12 -16.03
CA VAL A 245 -24.70 5.54 -15.69
C VAL A 245 -24.64 5.17 -14.21
N LEU A 246 -25.19 5.99 -13.31
CA LEU A 246 -25.26 5.68 -11.89
C LEU A 246 -26.14 4.46 -11.62
N GLY A 247 -27.29 4.36 -12.29
CA GLY A 247 -28.16 3.19 -12.18
C GLY A 247 -27.48 1.90 -12.63
N GLU A 248 -26.71 1.93 -13.72
CA GLU A 248 -25.91 0.78 -14.19
C GLU A 248 -24.76 0.46 -13.23
N PHE A 249 -24.08 1.47 -12.69
CA PHE A 249 -23.01 1.30 -11.71
C PHE A 249 -23.53 0.67 -10.42
N ASP A 250 -24.63 1.18 -9.86
CA ASP A 250 -25.27 0.65 -8.65
C ASP A 250 -25.80 -0.78 -8.87
N ALA A 251 -26.21 -1.13 -10.09
CA ALA A 251 -26.63 -2.49 -10.43
C ALA A 251 -25.49 -3.52 -10.41
N LEU A 252 -24.22 -3.07 -10.47
CA LEU A 252 -23.03 -3.92 -10.33
C LEU A 252 -22.64 -4.17 -8.86
N ALA A 253 -23.31 -3.52 -7.91
CA ALA A 253 -22.97 -3.68 -6.49
C ALA A 253 -23.14 -5.14 -6.05
N ASP A 254 -22.12 -5.65 -5.35
CA ASP A 254 -22.22 -6.94 -4.67
C ASP A 254 -23.21 -6.82 -3.52
N ARG A 255 -24.24 -7.68 -3.52
CA ARG A 255 -25.34 -7.61 -2.55
C ARG A 255 -24.89 -7.93 -1.12
N ASP A 256 -23.75 -8.59 -0.96
CA ASP A 256 -23.15 -8.88 0.34
C ASP A 256 -22.33 -7.69 0.88
N PHE A 257 -22.05 -6.69 0.03
CA PHE A 257 -21.39 -5.41 0.32
C PHE A 257 -22.36 -4.24 0.08
N MET A 258 -23.54 -4.28 0.68
CA MET A 258 -24.44 -3.11 0.69
C MET A 258 -23.81 -1.98 1.50
N VAL A 259 -23.09 -1.09 0.81
CA VAL A 259 -22.86 0.28 1.27
C VAL A 259 -24.24 0.87 1.53
N ALA A 260 -24.48 1.38 2.74
CA ALA A 260 -25.75 1.96 3.11
C ALA A 260 -26.02 3.17 2.19
N ALA A 261 -26.78 2.93 1.12
CA ALA A 261 -27.36 3.98 0.30
C ALA A 261 -28.36 4.73 1.20
N GLY A 262 -27.90 5.85 1.75
CA GLY A 262 -28.75 6.89 2.33
C GLY A 262 -29.38 7.75 1.24
#